data_AF-A0A7W1ZHH1-F1
#
_entry.id   AF-A0A7W1ZHH1-F1
#
_cell.length_a   1.000
_cell.length_b   1.000
_cell.length_c   1.000
_cell.angle_alpha   90.00
_cell.angle_beta   90.00
_cell.angle_gamma   90.00
#
_symmetry.space_group_name_H-M   'P 1'
#
loop_
_entity.id
_entity.type
_entity.pdbx_description
1 polymer ?
#
loop_
_entity_poly.entity_id
_entity_poly.type
_entity_poly.pdbx_seq_one_letter_code
_entity_poly.pdbx_strand_id
1 'polypeptide(L)'
;MAQQQIVKEERSLGDLFSELATETSTLVRQEVALAQTELTQKATSVGKNVGFLVVGGAVGYTALFVILAAVVIGLTQLISYLSGWQIITSAWIAAAVVGLIVGIVAYVLITNALAKLKNTELTPNQTVETLKEDAEWLKNQVS
;
A
#
# COMPACT_ATOMS: atom_id res chain seq x y z
N MET A 1 6.99 -65.30 -43.26
CA MET A 1 7.27 -65.33 -41.81
C MET A 1 8.32 -64.27 -41.52
N ALA A 2 7.93 -63.14 -40.95
CA ALA A 2 8.87 -62.16 -40.42
C ALA A 2 8.29 -61.67 -39.10
N GLN A 3 8.74 -62.27 -38.00
CA GLN A 3 8.37 -61.86 -36.65
C GLN A 3 9.05 -60.52 -36.37
N GLN A 4 8.27 -59.44 -36.26
CA GLN A 4 8.76 -58.20 -35.66
C GLN A 4 8.88 -58.44 -34.16
N GLN A 5 10.11 -58.63 -33.69
CA GLN A 5 10.44 -58.68 -32.28
C GLN A 5 10.14 -57.31 -31.66
N ILE A 6 9.11 -57.25 -30.81
CA ILE A 6 8.93 -56.16 -29.86
C ILE A 6 10.05 -56.32 -28.82
N VAL A 7 11.15 -55.60 -29.01
CA VAL A 7 12.16 -55.41 -27.98
C VAL A 7 11.50 -54.55 -26.90
N LYS A 8 11.06 -55.19 -25.82
CA LYS A 8 10.59 -54.51 -24.62
C LYS A 8 11.86 -54.07 -23.87
N GLU A 9 12.33 -52.86 -24.16
CA GLU A 9 13.42 -52.23 -23.40
C GLU A 9 12.95 -52.10 -21.94
N GLU A 10 13.57 -52.88 -21.05
CA GLU A 10 13.36 -52.72 -19.61
C GLU A 10 13.97 -51.38 -19.19
N ARG A 11 13.10 -50.47 -18.73
CA ARG A 11 13.47 -49.11 -18.34
C ARG A 11 14.59 -49.17 -17.29
N SER A 12 15.68 -48.46 -17.54
CA SER A 12 16.82 -48.40 -16.62
C SER A 12 16.49 -47.51 -15.42
N LEU A 13 17.11 -47.79 -14.26
CA LEU A 13 17.07 -46.88 -13.10
C LEU A 13 17.59 -45.48 -13.43
N GLY A 14 18.50 -45.37 -14.40
CA GLY A 14 19.00 -44.08 -14.90
C GLY A 14 17.92 -43.29 -15.65
N ASP A 15 17.02 -43.96 -16.36
CA ASP A 15 15.93 -43.32 -17.11
C ASP A 15 14.89 -42.73 -16.15
N LEU A 16 14.59 -43.44 -15.05
CA LEU A 16 13.67 -42.96 -14.00
C LEU A 16 14.23 -41.73 -13.27
N PHE A 17 15.54 -41.71 -13.01
CA PHE A 17 16.17 -40.57 -12.35
C PHE A 17 16.23 -39.34 -13.27
N SER A 18 16.49 -39.56 -14.57
CA SER A 18 16.43 -38.51 -15.59
C SER A 18 15.02 -37.95 -15.76
N GLU A 19 14.00 -38.80 -15.72
CA GLU A 19 12.59 -38.39 -15.78
C GLU A 19 12.20 -37.59 -14.54
N LEU A 20 12.52 -38.06 -13.34
CA LEU A 20 12.24 -37.33 -12.08
C LEU A 20 12.94 -35.97 -12.03
N ALA A 21 14.20 -35.89 -12.48
CA ALA A 21 14.92 -34.62 -12.58
C ALA A 21 14.25 -33.65 -13.56
N THR A 22 13.73 -34.17 -14.67
CA THR A 22 13.00 -33.39 -15.68
C THR A 22 11.64 -32.91 -15.15
N GLU A 23 10.89 -33.77 -14.47
CA GLU A 23 9.63 -33.42 -13.82
C GLU A 23 9.84 -32.38 -12.72
N THR A 24 10.85 -32.55 -11.87
CA THR A 24 11.20 -31.58 -10.82
C THR A 24 11.58 -30.22 -11.43
N SER A 25 12.38 -30.21 -12.50
CA SER A 25 12.70 -28.98 -13.23
C SER A 25 11.46 -28.31 -13.82
N THR A 26 10.51 -29.12 -14.30
CA THR A 26 9.23 -28.64 -14.85
C THR A 26 8.34 -28.04 -13.76
N LEU A 27 8.23 -28.68 -12.59
CA LEU A 27 7.49 -28.17 -11.45
C LEU A 27 8.05 -26.83 -10.96
N VAL A 28 9.38 -26.72 -10.83
CA VAL A 28 10.01 -25.46 -10.42
C VAL A 28 9.69 -24.34 -11.41
N ARG A 29 9.74 -24.59 -12.72
CA ARG A 29 9.36 -23.60 -13.74
C ARG A 29 7.89 -23.20 -13.64
N GLN A 30 7.00 -24.15 -13.34
CA GLN A 30 5.57 -23.89 -13.17
C GLN A 30 5.28 -23.06 -11.92
N GLU A 31 5.91 -23.36 -10.79
CA GLU A 31 5.79 -22.57 -9.55
C GLU A 31 6.29 -21.14 -9.75
N VAL A 32 7.40 -20.95 -10.48
CA VAL A 32 7.87 -19.60 -10.83
C VAL A 32 6.85 -18.87 -11.71
N ALA A 33 6.26 -19.55 -12.71
CA ALA A 33 5.24 -18.95 -13.57
C ALA A 33 3.95 -18.61 -12.80
N LEU A 34 3.56 -19.48 -11.86
CA LEU A 34 2.40 -19.26 -10.99
C LEU A 34 2.63 -18.08 -10.05
N ALA A 35 3.78 -18.05 -9.36
CA ALA A 35 4.18 -16.95 -8.50
C ALA A 35 4.22 -15.63 -9.27
N GLN A 36 4.78 -15.62 -10.49
CA GLN A 36 4.77 -14.44 -11.35
C GLN A 36 3.35 -13.96 -11.67
N THR A 37 2.45 -14.90 -11.97
CA THR A 37 1.04 -14.60 -12.27
C THR A 37 0.33 -14.02 -11.06
N GLU A 38 0.46 -14.67 -9.89
CA GLU A 38 -0.17 -14.22 -8.65
C GLU A 38 0.36 -12.85 -8.20
N LEU A 39 1.68 -12.63 -8.27
CA LEU A 39 2.28 -11.34 -7.98
C LEU A 39 1.76 -10.24 -8.92
N THR A 40 1.64 -10.54 -10.21
CA THR A 40 1.10 -9.59 -11.20
C THR A 40 -0.36 -9.26 -10.93
N GLN A 41 -1.18 -10.26 -10.62
CA GLN A 41 -2.59 -10.06 -10.27
C GLN A 41 -2.75 -9.24 -8.99
N LYS A 42 -1.99 -9.56 -7.94
CA LYS A 42 -1.98 -8.80 -6.68
C LYS A 42 -1.51 -7.37 -6.92
N ALA A 43 -0.40 -7.17 -7.63
CA ALA A 43 0.14 -5.85 -7.95
C ALA A 43 -0.86 -5.01 -8.75
N THR A 44 -1.56 -5.61 -9.72
CA THR A 44 -2.59 -4.92 -10.51
C THR A 44 -3.79 -4.52 -9.65
N SER A 45 -4.28 -5.43 -8.81
CA SER A 45 -5.42 -5.16 -7.91
C SER A 45 -5.09 -4.06 -6.90
N VAL A 46 -3.94 -4.17 -6.22
CA VAL A 46 -3.44 -3.15 -5.29
C VAL A 46 -3.21 -1.83 -6.03
N GLY A 47 -2.57 -1.86 -7.21
CA GLY A 47 -2.31 -0.68 -8.03
C GLY A 47 -3.58 0.06 -8.43
N LYS A 48 -4.62 -0.66 -8.84
CA LYS A 48 -5.94 -0.09 -9.15
C LYS A 48 -6.57 0.58 -7.92
N ASN A 49 -6.53 -0.07 -6.77
CA ASN A 49 -7.09 0.47 -5.53
C ASN A 49 -6.32 1.70 -5.03
N VAL A 50 -4.99 1.67 -5.10
CA VAL A 50 -4.14 2.84 -4.83
C VAL A 50 -4.46 3.97 -5.81
N GLY A 51 -4.64 3.66 -7.09
CA GLY A 51 -5.07 4.63 -8.10
C GLY A 51 -6.38 5.32 -7.74
N PHE A 52 -7.41 4.56 -7.35
CA PHE A 52 -8.67 5.15 -6.87
C PHE A 52 -8.50 5.96 -5.60
N LEU A 53 -7.66 5.52 -4.65
CA LEU A 53 -7.40 6.27 -3.43
C LEU A 53 -6.74 7.62 -3.73
N VAL A 54 -5.78 7.66 -4.64
CA VAL A 54 -5.10 8.90 -5.05
C VAL A 54 -6.08 9.85 -5.74
N VAL A 55 -6.83 9.36 -6.74
CA VAL A 55 -7.80 10.19 -7.48
C VAL A 55 -8.93 10.66 -6.56
N GLY A 56 -9.51 9.75 -5.78
CA GLY A 56 -10.56 10.08 -4.81
C GLY A 56 -10.08 11.04 -3.74
N GLY A 57 -8.84 10.87 -3.26
CA GLY A 57 -8.19 11.79 -2.33
C GLY A 57 -8.00 13.19 -2.93
N ALA A 58 -7.55 13.29 -4.18
CA ALA A 58 -7.38 14.56 -4.88
C ALA A 58 -8.73 15.28 -5.12
N VAL A 59 -9.75 14.53 -5.54
CA VAL A 59 -11.12 15.05 -5.70
C VAL A 59 -11.69 15.51 -4.36
N GLY A 60 -11.57 14.70 -3.32
CA GLY A 60 -12.02 15.04 -1.97
C GLY A 60 -11.31 16.26 -1.42
N TYR A 61 -9.98 16.35 -1.59
CA TYR A 61 -9.18 17.51 -1.21
C TYR A 61 -9.64 18.78 -1.94
N THR A 62 -9.90 18.68 -3.24
CA THR A 62 -10.45 19.81 -4.03
C THR A 62 -11.84 20.21 -3.55
N ALA A 63 -12.70 19.23 -3.24
CA ALA A 63 -14.05 19.48 -2.72
C ALA A 63 -14.03 20.24 -1.39
N LEU A 64 -13.02 19.99 -0.52
CA LEU A 64 -12.84 20.76 0.71
C LEU A 64 -12.67 22.27 0.42
N PHE A 65 -11.92 22.66 -0.61
CA PHE A 65 -11.78 24.09 -0.97
C PHE A 65 -13.10 24.70 -1.42
N VAL A 66 -13.90 23.96 -2.21
CA VAL A 66 -15.21 24.43 -2.66
C VAL A 66 -16.15 24.63 -1.47
N ILE A 67 -16.16 23.69 -0.52
CA ILE A 67 -16.96 23.81 0.72
C ILE A 67 -16.47 24.98 1.58
N LEU A 68 -15.16 25.14 1.77
CA LEU A 68 -14.60 26.25 2.54
C LEU A 68 -14.94 27.60 1.90
N ALA A 69 -14.86 27.71 0.57
CA ALA A 69 -15.30 28.90 -0.14
C ALA A 69 -16.78 29.18 0.07
N ALA A 70 -17.64 28.15 0.01
CA ALA A 70 -19.06 28.28 0.29
C ALA A 70 -19.35 28.75 1.73
N VAL A 71 -18.61 28.23 2.72
CA VAL A 71 -18.71 28.68 4.13
C VAL A 71 -18.30 30.14 4.26
N VAL A 72 -17.20 30.55 3.65
CA VAL A 72 -16.75 31.95 3.67
C VAL A 72 -17.79 32.87 3.05
N ILE A 73 -18.34 32.51 1.88
CA ILE A 73 -19.40 33.27 1.22
C ILE A 73 -20.64 33.33 2.10
N GLY A 74 -21.09 32.20 2.64
CA GLY A 74 -22.26 32.12 3.51
C GLY A 74 -22.13 32.98 4.76
N LEU A 75 -20.97 32.95 5.42
CA LEU A 75 -20.67 33.80 6.57
C LEU A 75 -20.63 35.29 6.19
N THR A 76 -20.05 35.62 5.04
CA THR A 76 -20.02 37.01 4.53
C THR A 76 -21.44 37.55 4.33
N GLN A 77 -22.33 36.75 3.73
CA GLN A 77 -23.73 37.11 3.52
C GLN A 77 -24.49 37.24 4.85
N LEU A 78 -24.28 36.30 5.78
CA LEU A 78 -24.91 36.32 7.10
C LEU A 78 -24.51 37.57 7.91
N ILE A 79 -23.22 37.91 7.93
CA ILE A 79 -22.72 39.12 8.61
C ILE A 79 -23.33 40.37 7.97
N SER A 80 -23.36 40.43 6.64
CA SER A 80 -23.96 41.55 5.91
C SER A 80 -25.44 41.73 6.22
N TYR A 81 -26.20 40.63 6.33
CA TYR A 81 -27.62 40.66 6.68
C TYR A 81 -27.85 41.13 8.13
N LEU A 82 -27.07 40.62 9.09
CA LEU A 82 -27.26 40.92 10.52
C LEU A 82 -26.79 42.31 10.93
N SER A 83 -25.75 42.84 10.28
CA SER A 83 -25.16 44.13 10.65
C SER A 83 -25.79 45.33 9.94
N GLY A 84 -26.63 45.11 8.91
CA GLY A 84 -27.31 46.17 8.15
C GLY A 84 -26.38 47.10 7.36
N TRP A 85 -25.07 46.87 7.43
CA TRP A 85 -24.04 47.71 6.88
C TRP A 85 -23.39 46.94 5.72
N GLN A 86 -23.51 47.44 4.49
CA GLN A 86 -22.78 46.93 3.32
C GLN A 86 -21.31 47.31 3.47
N ILE A 87 -20.61 46.71 4.43
CA ILE A 87 -19.19 46.94 4.56
C ILE A 87 -18.52 46.14 3.46
N ILE A 88 -18.01 46.89 2.48
CA ILE A 88 -17.28 46.52 1.26
C ILE A 88 -16.03 45.63 1.53
N THR A 89 -15.83 45.16 2.76
CA THR A 89 -14.68 44.41 3.26
C THR A 89 -15.06 43.25 4.21
N SER A 90 -16.25 42.65 4.11
CA SER A 90 -16.65 41.53 4.98
C SER A 90 -15.96 40.18 4.65
N ALA A 91 -15.65 39.92 3.37
CA ALA A 91 -15.21 38.60 2.92
C ALA A 91 -13.84 38.17 3.49
N TRP A 92 -12.91 39.11 3.67
CA TRP A 92 -11.58 38.79 4.21
C TRP A 92 -11.64 38.43 5.70
N ILE A 93 -12.55 39.02 6.47
CA ILE A 93 -12.75 38.68 7.88
C ILE A 93 -13.34 37.28 7.99
N ALA A 94 -14.39 36.97 7.20
CA ALA A 94 -14.97 35.65 7.15
C ALA A 94 -13.93 34.59 6.75
N ALA A 95 -13.12 34.88 5.71
CA ALA A 95 -12.02 34.02 5.29
C ALA A 95 -10.95 33.84 6.37
N ALA A 96 -10.58 34.90 7.09
CA ALA A 96 -9.60 34.83 8.17
C ALA A 96 -10.10 33.99 9.35
N VAL A 97 -11.37 34.14 9.73
CA VAL A 97 -11.99 33.34 10.81
C VAL A 97 -12.05 31.86 10.43
N VAL A 98 -12.54 31.55 9.22
CA VAL A 98 -12.59 30.16 8.73
C VAL A 98 -11.18 29.58 8.62
N GLY A 99 -10.24 30.34 8.06
CA GLY A 99 -8.84 29.95 7.94
C GLY A 99 -8.17 29.68 9.29
N LEU A 100 -8.47 30.50 10.31
CA LEU A 100 -7.99 30.28 11.67
C LEU A 100 -8.54 28.98 12.26
N ILE A 101 -9.84 28.72 12.12
CA ILE A 101 -10.46 27.49 12.61
C ILE A 101 -9.85 26.26 11.93
N VAL A 102 -9.76 26.27 10.60
CA VAL A 102 -9.17 25.17 9.83
C VAL A 102 -7.69 25.00 10.18
N GLY A 103 -6.96 26.11 10.37
CA GLY A 103 -5.56 26.10 10.78
C GLY A 103 -5.34 25.46 12.15
N ILE A 104 -6.21 25.74 13.13
CA ILE A 104 -6.17 25.09 14.46
C ILE A 104 -6.42 23.59 14.32
N VAL A 105 -7.44 23.19 13.54
CA VAL A 105 -7.72 21.77 13.29
C VAL A 105 -6.52 21.07 12.64
N ALA A 106 -5.92 21.68 11.63
CA ALA A 106 -4.74 21.16 10.95
C ALA A 106 -3.55 21.02 11.92
N TYR A 107 -3.30 22.04 12.74
CA TYR A 107 -2.23 22.02 13.74
C TYR A 107 -2.40 20.83 14.70
N VAL A 108 -3.59 20.65 15.29
CA VAL A 108 -3.88 19.54 16.22
C VAL A 108 -3.70 18.18 15.54
N LEU A 109 -4.18 18.01 14.32
CA LEU A 109 -4.04 16.76 13.57
C LEU A 109 -2.56 16.44 13.30
N ILE A 110 -1.78 17.43 12.85
CA ILE A 110 -0.35 17.28 12.57
C ILE A 110 0.41 16.94 13.85
N THR A 111 0.18 17.68 14.94
CA THR A 111 0.90 17.42 16.20
C THR A 111 0.58 16.04 16.75
N ASN A 112 -0.68 15.60 16.64
CA ASN A 112 -1.08 14.26 17.07
C ASN A 112 -0.46 13.16 16.21
N ALA A 113 -0.43 13.34 14.88
CA ALA A 113 0.22 12.40 13.98
C ALA A 113 1.73 12.29 14.26
N LEU A 114 2.41 13.43 14.42
CA LEU A 114 3.84 13.47 14.76
C LEU A 114 4.12 12.82 16.13
N ALA A 115 3.26 13.04 17.12
CA ALA A 115 3.40 12.40 18.43
C ALA A 115 3.26 10.87 18.32
N LYS A 116 2.27 10.38 17.55
CA LYS A 116 2.10 8.94 17.33
C LYS A 116 3.28 8.31 16.59
N LEU A 117 3.80 8.97 15.55
CA LEU A 117 4.95 8.47 14.80
C LEU A 117 6.20 8.40 15.66
N LYS A 118 6.44 9.37 16.55
CA LYS A 118 7.57 9.35 17.49
C LYS A 118 7.49 8.20 18.49
N ASN A 119 6.27 7.80 18.88
CA ASN A 119 6.03 6.75 19.87
C ASN A 119 5.83 5.37 19.25
N THR A 120 5.87 5.24 17.92
CA THR A 120 5.75 3.96 17.24
C THR A 120 7.15 3.42 16.99
N GLU A 121 7.53 2.34 17.68
CA GLU A 121 8.75 1.61 17.33
C GLU A 121 8.57 0.98 15.95
N LEU A 122 9.22 1.57 14.94
CA LEU A 122 9.21 1.08 13.56
C LEU A 122 10.05 -0.19 13.38
N THR A 123 10.84 -0.54 14.39
CA THR A 123 11.67 -1.74 14.38
C THR A 123 10.83 -2.93 14.86
N PRO A 124 10.61 -3.97 14.03
CA PRO A 124 9.97 -5.19 14.47
C PRO A 124 10.94 -5.96 15.38
N ASN A 125 10.90 -5.64 16.69
CA ASN A 125 11.84 -6.18 17.68
C ASN A 125 11.90 -7.71 17.67
N GLN A 126 10.75 -8.37 17.52
CA GLN A 126 10.69 -9.84 17.45
C GLN A 126 11.44 -10.39 16.24
N THR A 127 11.27 -9.79 15.06
CA THR A 127 11.97 -10.25 13.84
C THR A 127 13.47 -10.03 13.96
N VAL A 128 13.90 -8.92 14.56
CA VAL A 128 15.32 -8.65 14.79
C VAL A 128 15.91 -9.63 15.81
N GLU A 129 15.14 -10.00 16.83
CA GLU A 129 15.53 -10.97 17.85
C GLU A 129 15.68 -12.39 17.26
N THR A 130 14.71 -12.85 16.47
CA THR A 130 14.80 -14.16 15.80
C THR A 130 16.00 -14.22 14.84
N LEU A 131 16.26 -13.16 14.09
CA LEU A 131 17.44 -13.11 13.19
C LEU A 131 18.77 -13.13 13.96
N LYS A 132 18.81 -12.58 15.19
CA LYS A 132 19.99 -12.65 16.06
C LYS A 132 20.18 -14.07 16.59
N GLU A 133 19.11 -14.72 17.04
CA GLU A 133 19.15 -16.11 17.50
C GLU A 133 19.62 -17.05 16.38
N ASP A 134 19.11 -16.89 15.16
CA ASP A 134 19.52 -17.67 13.99
C ASP A 134 21.01 -17.46 13.66
N ALA A 135 21.50 -16.21 13.76
CA ALA A 135 22.90 -15.89 13.53
C ALA A 135 23.82 -16.47 14.61
N GLU A 136 23.39 -16.46 15.87
CA GLU A 136 24.13 -17.08 16.99
C GLU A 136 24.16 -18.60 16.86
N TRP A 137 23.05 -19.23 16.49
CA TRP A 137 22.97 -20.67 16.25
C TRP A 137 23.94 -21.10 15.13
N LEU A 138 23.94 -20.36 14.01
CA LEU A 138 24.88 -20.61 12.91
C LEU A 138 26.33 -20.48 13.38
N LYS A 139 26.67 -19.41 14.12
CA LYS A 139 28.04 -19.19 14.61
C LYS A 139 28.53 -20.31 15.52
N ASN A 140 27.66 -20.87 16.36
CA ASN A 140 27.99 -21.99 17.25
C ASN A 140 28.15 -23.32 16.50
N GLN A 141 27.56 -23.47 15.31
CA GLN A 141 27.65 -24.68 14.50
C GLN A 141 28.93 -24.75 13.65
N VAL A 142 29.51 -23.60 13.29
CA VAL A 142 30.75 -23.49 12.50
C VAL A 142 32.02 -23.35 13.35
N SER A 143 31.89 -23.13 14.66
CA SER A 143 33.00 -23.00 15.61
C SER A 143 33.22 -24.26 16.43
#